data_AF-A6WVH7-F1
#
_entry.id   AF-A6WVH7-F1
#
_cell.length_a   1.000
_cell.length_b   1.000
_cell.length_c   1.000
_cell.angle_alpha   90.00
_cell.angle_beta   90.00
_cell.angle_gamma   90.00
#
_symmetry.space_group_name_H-M   'P 1'
#
loop_
_entity.id
_entity.type
_entity.pdbx_description
1 polymer ?
#
loop_
_entity_poly.entity_id
_entity_poly.type
_entity_poly.pdbx_seq_one_letter_code
_entity_poly.pdbx_strand_id
1 'polypeptide(L)'
;MRPARSFVWPAGEHDFCLGIGELRALEQRSDAGCFVILTRLLTSQWKIDDVLQPIRLGLIGGGMDEREAQRTIDRALEIASPYSLAVPAATILHSFLMWDEEADQPGELKAGTEKAARRSRTEKQDGPSST
;
A
#
# COMPACT_ATOMS: atom_id res chain seq x y z
N MET A 1 9.65 15.07 5.33
CA MET A 1 8.93 15.00 4.03
C MET A 1 8.53 13.55 3.85
N ARG A 2 7.27 13.21 3.49
CA ARG A 2 6.91 11.80 3.27
C ARG A 2 7.72 11.26 2.08
N PRO A 3 8.34 10.08 2.18
CA PRO A 3 9.08 9.51 1.06
C PRO A 3 8.10 9.00 0.00
N ALA A 4 8.54 8.98 -1.26
CA ALA A 4 7.81 8.32 -2.32
C ALA A 4 7.80 6.80 -2.10
N ARG A 5 6.74 6.14 -2.59
CA ARG A 5 6.59 4.67 -2.58
C ARG A 5 6.26 4.20 -3.99
N SER A 6 6.88 3.09 -4.41
CA SER A 6 6.62 2.46 -5.70
C SER A 6 5.35 1.60 -5.63
N PHE A 7 4.47 1.74 -6.61
CA PHE A 7 3.26 0.91 -6.76
C PHE A 7 3.19 0.34 -8.17
N VAL A 8 2.80 -0.94 -8.28
CA VAL A 8 2.41 -1.56 -9.53
C VAL A 8 0.92 -1.36 -9.74
N TRP A 9 0.54 -0.78 -10.87
CA TRP A 9 -0.84 -0.47 -11.25
C TRP A 9 -1.01 -0.63 -12.78
N PRO A 10 -2.21 -0.47 -13.35
CA PRO A 10 -2.43 -0.75 -14.78
C PRO A 10 -1.49 -0.06 -15.77
N ALA A 11 -0.95 1.13 -15.46
CA ALA A 11 0.02 1.82 -16.31
C ALA A 11 1.50 1.46 -16.05
N GLY A 12 1.76 0.38 -15.30
CA GLY A 12 3.09 -0.10 -14.94
C GLY A 12 3.46 0.19 -13.49
N GLU A 13 4.76 0.25 -13.21
CA GLU A 13 5.32 0.57 -11.91
C GLU A 13 5.78 2.03 -11.87
N HIS A 14 5.33 2.79 -10.89
CA HIS A 14 5.67 4.21 -10.73
C HIS A 14 5.82 4.57 -9.26
N ASP A 15 6.60 5.62 -8.99
CA ASP A 15 6.72 6.22 -7.67
C ASP A 15 5.57 7.21 -7.42
N PHE A 16 4.97 7.11 -6.24
CA PHE A 16 3.89 7.98 -5.79
C PHE A 16 4.27 8.65 -4.47
N CYS A 17 3.83 9.88 -4.27
CA CYS A 17 3.81 10.52 -2.96
C CYS A 17 2.59 11.43 -2.84
N LEU A 18 1.83 11.30 -1.75
CA LEU A 18 0.82 12.28 -1.37
C LEU A 18 1.26 12.97 -0.08
N GLY A 19 1.93 14.11 -0.24
CA GLY A 19 2.23 15.04 0.85
C GLY A 19 0.99 15.84 1.26
N ILE A 20 1.16 16.72 2.24
CA ILE A 20 0.06 17.58 2.71
C ILE A 20 -0.43 18.53 1.60
N GLY A 21 0.45 18.98 0.71
CA GLY A 21 0.08 19.83 -0.42
C GLY A 21 -0.83 19.10 -1.41
N GLU A 22 -0.45 17.87 -1.79
CA GLU A 22 -1.19 17.02 -2.71
C GLU A 22 -2.53 16.60 -2.11
N LEU A 23 -2.57 16.26 -0.82
CA LEU A 23 -3.82 15.93 -0.12
C LEU A 23 -4.78 17.12 -0.08
N ARG A 24 -4.30 18.34 0.20
CA ARG A 24 -5.16 19.55 0.14
C ARG A 24 -5.66 19.83 -1.27
N ALA A 25 -4.81 19.65 -2.28
CA ALA A 25 -5.21 19.80 -3.68
C ALA A 25 -6.28 18.75 -4.07
N LEU A 26 -6.16 17.52 -3.57
CA LEU A 26 -7.15 16.47 -3.76
C LEU A 26 -8.50 16.87 -3.13
N GLU A 27 -8.51 17.37 -1.90
CA GLU A 27 -9.74 17.80 -1.23
C GLU A 27 -10.44 18.93 -1.97
N GLN A 28 -9.67 19.91 -2.46
CA GLN A 28 -10.20 21.04 -3.22
C GLN A 28 -10.81 20.60 -4.55
N ARG A 29 -10.20 19.62 -5.23
CA ARG A 29 -10.68 19.12 -6.53
C ARG A 29 -11.92 18.24 -6.40
N SER A 30 -11.99 17.42 -5.35
CA SER A 30 -13.13 16.51 -5.10
C SER A 30 -14.28 17.13 -4.30
N ASP A 31 -14.09 18.35 -3.78
CA ASP A 31 -15.02 19.03 -2.85
C ASP A 31 -15.42 18.10 -1.69
N ALA A 32 -14.42 17.41 -1.14
CA ALA A 32 -14.59 16.40 -0.11
C ALA A 32 -13.28 16.16 0.65
N GLY A 33 -13.36 15.86 1.95
CA GLY A 33 -12.17 15.48 2.72
C GLY A 33 -11.55 14.16 2.23
N CYS A 34 -10.25 13.98 2.42
CA CYS A 34 -9.53 12.80 1.90
C CYS A 34 -10.14 11.46 2.35
N PHE A 35 -10.59 11.38 3.61
CA PHE A 35 -11.26 10.18 4.13
C PHE A 35 -12.62 9.92 3.47
N VAL A 36 -13.36 10.97 3.09
CA VAL A 36 -14.63 10.83 2.36
C VAL A 36 -14.36 10.24 0.97
N ILE A 37 -13.32 10.73 0.29
CA ILE A 37 -12.87 10.20 -1.01
C ILE A 37 -12.50 8.72 -0.87
N LEU A 38 -11.69 8.38 0.14
CA LEU A 38 -11.31 6.99 0.41
C LEU A 38 -12.54 6.10 0.69
N THR A 39 -13.49 6.55 1.52
CA THR A 39 -14.72 5.80 1.77
C THR A 39 -15.55 5.61 0.50
N ARG A 40 -15.67 6.64 -0.35
CA ARG A 40 -16.36 6.52 -1.64
C ARG A 40 -15.70 5.50 -2.56
N LEU A 41 -14.37 5.50 -2.63
CA LEU A 41 -13.59 4.50 -3.37
C LEU A 41 -13.88 3.08 -2.87
N LEU A 42 -13.82 2.87 -1.55
CA LEU A 42 -14.05 1.56 -0.93
C LEU A 42 -15.50 1.06 -1.03
N THR A 43 -16.48 1.97 -1.10
CA THR A 43 -17.92 1.64 -1.15
C THR A 43 -18.52 1.74 -2.54
N SER A 44 -17.69 1.96 -3.57
CA SER A 44 -18.13 2.15 -4.97
C SER A 44 -19.10 3.32 -5.19
N GLN A 45 -19.03 4.36 -4.36
CA GLN A 45 -19.80 5.60 -4.47
C GLN A 45 -18.95 6.77 -4.98
N TRP A 46 -17.87 6.47 -5.69
CA TRP A 46 -16.87 7.43 -6.16
C TRP A 46 -17.33 8.16 -7.42
N LYS A 47 -16.90 9.43 -7.52
CA LYS A 47 -16.91 10.20 -8.77
C LYS A 47 -15.63 9.88 -9.57
N ILE A 48 -15.59 10.25 -10.85
CA ILE A 48 -14.40 10.03 -11.69
C ILE A 48 -13.15 10.69 -11.08
N ASP A 49 -13.28 11.91 -10.56
CA ASP A 49 -12.15 12.61 -9.93
C ASP A 49 -11.70 11.97 -8.61
N ASP A 50 -12.59 11.27 -7.88
CA ASP A 50 -12.19 10.50 -6.70
C ASP A 50 -11.22 9.36 -7.07
N VAL A 51 -11.25 8.88 -8.32
CA VAL A 51 -10.34 7.86 -8.86
C VAL A 51 -9.09 8.47 -9.47
N LEU A 52 -9.25 9.46 -10.36
CA LEU A 52 -8.14 9.96 -11.17
C LEU A 52 -7.20 10.89 -10.40
N GLN A 53 -7.75 11.73 -9.50
CA GLN A 53 -6.94 12.75 -8.82
C GLN A 53 -5.92 12.18 -7.82
N PRO A 54 -6.24 11.14 -7.00
CA PRO A 54 -5.23 10.53 -6.14
C PRO A 54 -4.04 9.96 -6.91
N ILE A 55 -4.30 9.34 -8.06
CA ILE A 55 -3.26 8.79 -8.95
C ILE A 55 -2.43 9.95 -9.53
N ARG A 56 -3.08 10.96 -10.12
CA ARG A 56 -2.39 12.09 -10.77
C ARG A 56 -1.51 12.86 -9.81
N LEU A 57 -2.07 13.25 -8.66
CA LEU A 57 -1.36 14.02 -7.65
C LEU A 57 -0.28 13.17 -6.98
N GLY A 58 -0.53 11.87 -6.82
CA GLY A 58 0.47 10.93 -6.31
C GLY A 58 1.68 10.81 -7.24
N LEU A 59 1.49 10.68 -8.56
CA LEU A 59 2.58 10.67 -9.54
C LEU A 59 3.40 11.97 -9.49
N ILE A 60 2.70 13.12 -9.43
CA ILE A 60 3.36 14.43 -9.34
C ILE A 60 4.19 14.54 -8.06
N GLY A 61 3.62 14.17 -6.91
CA GLY A 61 4.36 14.15 -5.65
C GLY A 61 5.50 13.12 -5.64
N GLY A 62 5.40 12.05 -6.44
CA GLY A 62 6.45 11.08 -6.68
C GLY A 62 7.59 11.58 -7.59
N GLY A 63 7.46 12.77 -8.17
CA GLY A 63 8.49 13.42 -8.98
C GLY A 63 8.19 13.48 -10.48
N MET A 64 7.05 12.96 -10.94
CA MET A 64 6.63 13.04 -12.34
C MET A 64 6.15 14.45 -12.71
N ASP A 65 6.44 14.91 -13.93
CA ASP A 65 5.93 16.21 -14.38
C ASP A 65 4.41 16.20 -14.60
N GLU A 66 3.73 17.34 -14.43
CA GLU A 66 2.26 17.43 -14.51
C GLU A 66 1.67 16.94 -15.85
N ARG A 67 2.32 17.25 -16.98
CA ARG A 67 1.87 16.82 -18.32
C ARG A 67 2.15 15.34 -18.54
N GLU A 68 3.27 14.83 -18.05
CA GLU A 68 3.55 13.40 -18.07
C GLU A 68 2.57 12.62 -17.19
N ALA A 69 2.27 13.08 -15.97
CA ALA A 69 1.26 12.47 -15.11
C ALA A 69 -0.12 12.40 -15.78
N GLN A 70 -0.53 13.46 -16.49
CA GLN A 70 -1.77 13.45 -17.25
C GLN A 70 -1.73 12.40 -18.38
N ARG A 71 -0.67 12.38 -19.19
CA ARG A 71 -0.51 11.40 -20.28
C ARG A 71 -0.47 9.96 -19.77
N THR A 72 0.13 9.72 -18.62
CA THR A 72 0.17 8.41 -17.98
C THR A 72 -1.23 7.94 -17.59
N ILE A 73 -2.07 8.84 -17.07
CA ILE A 73 -3.48 8.53 -16.78
C ILE A 73 -4.26 8.28 -18.07
N ASP A 74 -4.10 9.12 -19.08
CA ASP A 74 -4.79 8.96 -20.36
C ASP A 74 -4.47 7.59 -20.97
N ARG A 75 -3.19 7.19 -20.97
CA ARG A 75 -2.77 5.84 -21.39
C ARG A 75 -3.32 4.74 -20.49
N ALA A 76 -3.41 4.95 -19.17
CA ALA A 76 -4.02 3.98 -18.27
C ALA A 76 -5.49 3.72 -18.64
N LEU A 77 -6.22 4.77 -19.03
CA LEU A 77 -7.62 4.69 -19.45
C LEU A 77 -7.82 4.03 -20.82
N GLU A 78 -6.80 3.98 -21.68
CA GLU A 78 -6.84 3.22 -22.93
C GLU A 78 -6.87 1.70 -22.70
N ILE A 79 -6.31 1.23 -21.57
CA ILE A 79 -6.10 -0.19 -21.28
C ILE A 79 -6.87 -0.69 -20.05
N ALA A 80 -7.41 0.20 -19.23
CA ALA A 80 -8.13 -0.12 -18.01
C ALA A 80 -9.38 0.74 -17.84
N SER A 81 -10.46 0.11 -17.35
CA SER A 81 -11.68 0.85 -17.00
C SER A 81 -11.47 1.73 -15.76
N PRO A 82 -12.23 2.82 -15.58
CA PRO A 82 -12.19 3.61 -14.34
C PRO A 82 -12.42 2.76 -13.08
N TYR A 83 -13.26 1.72 -13.18
CA TYR A 83 -13.48 0.76 -12.08
C TYR A 83 -12.19 0.01 -11.70
N SER A 84 -11.40 -0.41 -12.71
CA SER A 84 -10.10 -1.06 -12.49
C SER A 84 -9.06 -0.11 -11.86
N LEU A 85 -9.22 1.20 -12.06
CA LEU A 85 -8.36 2.23 -11.46
C LEU A 85 -8.79 2.65 -10.05
N ALA A 86 -10.03 2.36 -9.64
CA ALA A 86 -10.52 2.70 -8.31
C ALA A 86 -9.74 1.97 -7.19
N VAL A 87 -9.34 0.71 -7.42
CA VAL A 87 -8.53 -0.06 -6.47
C VAL A 87 -7.15 0.57 -6.25
N PRO A 88 -6.30 0.79 -7.28
CA PRO A 88 -5.01 1.45 -7.06
C PRO A 88 -5.16 2.86 -6.51
N ALA A 89 -6.19 3.64 -6.90
CA ALA A 89 -6.46 4.94 -6.31
C ALA A 89 -6.70 4.85 -4.79
N ALA A 90 -7.53 3.88 -4.34
CA ALA A 90 -7.79 3.64 -2.92
C ALA A 90 -6.53 3.19 -2.19
N THR A 91 -5.74 2.28 -2.77
CA THR A 91 -4.48 1.79 -2.20
C THR A 91 -3.48 2.92 -2.01
N ILE A 92 -3.24 3.73 -3.05
CA ILE A 92 -2.33 4.87 -3.00
C ILE A 92 -2.79 5.86 -1.91
N LEU A 93 -4.06 6.27 -1.94
CA LEU A 93 -4.60 7.22 -0.97
C LEU A 93 -4.50 6.69 0.47
N HIS A 94 -4.88 5.43 0.69
CA HIS A 94 -4.78 4.76 1.99
C HIS A 94 -3.34 4.75 2.50
N SER A 95 -2.36 4.38 1.67
CA SER A 95 -0.95 4.30 2.06
C SER A 95 -0.37 5.63 2.56
N PHE A 96 -0.86 6.77 2.08
CA PHE A 96 -0.40 8.09 2.52
C PHE A 96 -1.26 8.74 3.60
N LEU A 97 -2.53 8.33 3.75
CA LEU A 97 -3.38 8.76 4.87
C LEU A 97 -3.02 8.03 6.16
N MET A 98 -2.81 6.73 6.07
CA MET A 98 -2.48 5.83 7.18
C MET A 98 -0.97 5.55 7.24
N TRP A 99 -0.15 6.49 6.75
CA TRP A 99 1.29 6.35 6.81
C TRP A 99 1.73 6.21 8.27
N ASP A 100 2.43 5.11 8.56
CA ASP A 100 3.15 4.89 9.81
C ASP A 100 4.63 4.66 9.45
N GLU A 101 5.54 5.37 10.14
CA GLU A 101 6.99 5.25 9.93
C GLU A 101 7.51 3.86 10.34
N GLU A 102 6.80 3.13 11.19
CA GLU A 102 7.22 1.83 11.73
C GLU A 102 6.74 0.62 10.92
N ALA A 103 5.79 0.78 9.99
CA ALA A 103 5.13 -0.32 9.28
C ALA A 103 5.99 -1.02 8.22
N ASP A 104 7.17 -0.48 7.90
CA ASP A 104 8.07 -0.99 6.85
C ASP A 104 9.15 -1.94 7.38
N GLN A 105 8.98 -2.51 8.58
CA GLN A 105 9.75 -3.70 8.98
C GLN A 105 9.11 -4.93 8.33
N PRO A 106 9.72 -5.54 7.29
CA PRO A 106 9.24 -6.81 6.79
C PRO A 106 9.55 -7.83 7.88
N GLY A 107 8.53 -8.26 8.61
CA GLY A 107 8.63 -9.42 9.47
C GLY A 107 8.90 -10.63 8.59
N GLU A 108 10.17 -10.95 8.36
CA GLU A 108 10.54 -12.27 7.83
C GLU A 108 9.97 -13.31 8.81
N LEU A 109 8.89 -13.98 8.41
CA LEU A 109 8.56 -15.29 8.97
C LEU A 109 9.69 -16.23 8.54
N LYS A 110 10.72 -16.35 9.38
CA LYS A 110 11.73 -17.40 9.24
C LYS A 110 11.05 -18.74 9.44
N ALA A 111 10.56 -19.30 8.34
CA ALA A 111 10.30 -20.72 8.21
C ALA A 111 11.56 -21.48 8.63
N GLY A 112 11.36 -22.50 9.46
CA GLY A 112 12.40 -23.14 10.26
C GLY A 112 13.63 -23.58 9.48
N THR A 113 14.78 -23.33 10.07
CA THR A 113 15.95 -24.19 9.91
C THR A 113 16.23 -24.82 11.25
N GLU A 114 16.00 -26.13 11.29
CA GLU A 114 16.48 -27.05 12.32
C GLU A 114 17.92 -26.71 12.73
N LYS A 115 18.09 -26.33 14.00
CA LYS A 115 19.32 -26.67 14.71
C LYS A 115 19.06 -27.96 15.46
N ALA A 116 19.34 -29.07 14.77
CA ALA A 116 19.71 -30.30 15.42
C ALA A 116 20.91 -30.02 16.36
N ALA A 117 20.64 -29.99 17.66
CA ALA A 117 21.66 -30.08 18.70
C ALA A 117 21.08 -30.86 19.90
N ARG A 118 20.99 -32.18 19.69
CA ARG A 118 21.30 -33.25 20.64
C ARG A 118 21.60 -32.83 22.10
N ARG A 119 20.78 -33.33 23.03
CA ARG A 119 21.05 -33.83 24.41
C ARG A 119 19.74 -33.65 25.22
N SER A 120 19.08 -34.65 25.81
CA SER A 120 19.40 -36.05 26.09
C SER A 120 18.07 -36.78 26.25
N ARG A 121 18.00 -38.00 25.73
CA ARG A 121 16.86 -38.92 25.91
C ARG A 121 17.04 -39.71 27.19
N THR A 122 15.90 -39.95 27.85
CA THR A 122 15.56 -41.08 28.75
C THR A 122 15.63 -40.81 30.26
N GLU A 123 14.47 -40.37 30.74
CA GLU A 123 13.85 -40.79 31.99
C GLU A 123 13.73 -42.32 32.08
N LYS A 124 14.28 -42.94 33.13
CA LYS A 124 13.56 -44.01 33.85
C LYS A 124 14.20 -44.31 35.20
N GLN A 125 13.37 -44.14 36.22
CA GLN A 125 13.51 -44.74 37.54
C GLN A 125 13.56 -46.26 37.37
N ASP A 126 14.60 -46.90 37.90
CA ASP A 126 14.60 -48.33 38.21
C ASP A 126 15.17 -48.50 39.61
N GLY A 127 14.27 -48.65 40.58
CA GLY A 127 14.61 -49.16 41.90
C GLY A 127 13.64 -50.28 42.25
N PRO A 128 14.12 -51.52 42.36
CA PRO A 128 13.50 -52.50 43.22
C PRO A 128 14.50 -52.94 44.30
N SER A 129 14.19 -52.65 45.57
CA SER A 129 14.75 -53.40 46.69
C SER A 129 13.81 -54.58 46.99
N SER A 130 14.33 -55.79 46.80
CA SER A 130 13.85 -57.00 47.47
C SER A 130 14.98 -58.01 47.52
N THR A 131 15.65 -58.10 48.67
CA THR A 131 16.01 -59.34 49.41
C THR A 131 16.48 -58.89 50.80
#